data_AF-A0A1Q7QB60-F1
#
_entry.id   AF-A0A1Q7QB60-F1
#
_cell.length_a   1.000
_cell.length_b   1.000
_cell.length_c   1.000
_cell.angle_alpha   90.00
_cell.angle_beta   90.00
_cell.angle_gamma   90.00
#
_symmetry.space_group_name_H-M   'P 1'
#
loop_
_entity.id
_entity.type
_entity.pdbx_description
1 polymer ?
#
loop_
_entity_poly.entity_id
_entity_poly.type
_entity_poly.pdbx_seq_one_letter_code
_entity_poly.pdbx_strand_id
1 'polypeptide(L)'
;MLPSIRDPRLHVAAVLLTLQVLGQTVLGFRLSVAQILVCLATGALIEFVVAFFKDKAILWPASGLLTGNSTAFILRVPGTLHGQWWSTHGIEIFIGVVALGMASKYLIRWHGRHIFNPSNVALVLAFVVLGVQHTEPLDLWWIPFGPWMILTYAILIGGGLLIAWELKLIGLVVGFMAAFAIFTAIALAPVPDHCMVASWHVTPLCGRDLWQILVTSPEILIFAFFMIPDPRTVPDGQVARAVFGVLVALLAVLLLGPTTLEFWTKTAILASLVIACAGRFALVRFLAPFEAGGGYRPAVGRIRWRVPAGLAVGVLLAGALPVSAAIATQSPAPAAELPDGSTPTVTLKVSAGPTIVDWAAAAAGSALPPAGDSQPGSASARVWNLPPIPPVGLAANVTNFNPDITPQVAAKMAHDTVLDLIIESEARRAHDLKLAESGATDDGLKEFVDVINQDIADGKIIQKTYSFDRISIQLWLPKFATQGSRLVGISLHGTATLTTMDASGNVLSQSSSQYDKSWGVTGGKDNFGYQRIFVDYTGLAPAP
;
A
#
# COMPACT_ATOMS: atom_id res chain seq x y z
N MET A 1 42.64 -6.46 0.28
CA MET A 1 42.51 -6.03 1.70
C MET A 1 41.17 -6.51 2.24
N LEU A 2 41.15 -7.18 3.40
CA LEU A 2 39.93 -7.63 4.07
C LEU A 2 39.42 -6.53 5.03
N PRO A 3 38.10 -6.36 5.19
CA PRO A 3 37.54 -5.40 6.13
C PRO A 3 37.83 -5.81 7.58
N SER A 4 38.06 -4.83 8.45
CA SER A 4 38.16 -5.04 9.91
C SER A 4 36.79 -5.36 10.48
N ILE A 5 36.73 -6.16 11.55
CA ILE A 5 35.48 -6.45 12.29
C ILE A 5 34.86 -5.15 12.85
N ARG A 6 35.69 -4.14 13.13
CA ARG A 6 35.23 -2.82 13.59
C ARG A 6 34.74 -1.90 12.47
N ASP A 7 34.67 -2.37 11.22
CA ASP A 7 34.14 -1.58 10.11
C ASP A 7 32.61 -1.48 10.25
N PRO A 8 32.04 -0.26 10.43
CA PRO A 8 30.59 -0.10 10.59
C PRO A 8 29.78 -0.64 9.41
N ARG A 9 30.39 -0.78 8.23
CA ARG A 9 29.74 -1.40 7.06
C ARG A 9 29.44 -2.88 7.28
N LEU A 10 30.27 -3.59 8.05
CA LEU A 10 30.04 -4.98 8.40
C LEU A 10 28.89 -5.10 9.41
N HIS A 11 28.76 -4.15 10.35
CA HIS A 11 27.63 -4.07 11.27
C HIS A 11 26.31 -3.83 10.52
N VAL A 12 26.29 -2.88 9.57
CA VAL A 12 25.13 -2.64 8.69
C VAL A 12 24.77 -3.90 7.91
N ALA A 13 25.76 -4.56 7.29
CA ALA A 13 25.53 -5.79 6.54
C ALA A 13 24.96 -6.90 7.42
N ALA A 14 25.45 -7.06 8.66
CA ALA A 14 24.96 -8.06 9.59
C ALA A 14 23.49 -7.83 9.97
N VAL A 15 23.09 -6.58 10.26
CA VAL A 15 21.69 -6.26 10.56
C VAL A 15 20.80 -6.54 9.35
N LEU A 16 21.16 -6.04 8.17
CA LEU A 16 20.37 -6.23 6.95
C LEU A 16 20.26 -7.70 6.55
N LEU A 17 21.35 -8.47 6.65
CA LEU A 17 21.32 -9.91 6.37
C LEU A 17 20.42 -10.66 7.37
N THR A 18 20.48 -10.30 8.66
CA THR A 18 19.59 -10.91 9.67
C THR A 18 18.13 -10.61 9.36
N LEU A 19 17.81 -9.37 8.99
CA LEU A 19 16.46 -8.99 8.58
C LEU A 19 16.02 -9.67 7.28
N GLN A 20 16.93 -9.93 6.34
CA GLN A 20 16.60 -10.74 5.15
C GLN A 20 16.34 -12.20 5.50
N VAL A 21 17.13 -12.79 6.40
CA VAL A 21 16.88 -14.16 6.87
C VAL A 21 15.51 -14.25 7.54
N LEU A 22 15.16 -13.31 8.41
CA LEU A 22 13.80 -13.20 8.97
C LEU A 22 12.75 -12.99 7.86
N GLY A 23 13.05 -12.14 6.88
CA GLY A 23 12.31 -11.95 5.64
C GLY A 23 11.92 -13.25 4.95
N GLN A 24 12.92 -14.12 4.75
CA GLN A 24 12.79 -15.38 4.04
C GLN A 24 12.16 -16.51 4.87
N THR A 25 12.13 -16.40 6.20
CA THR A 25 11.73 -17.50 7.09
C THR A 25 10.42 -17.25 7.81
N VAL A 26 10.20 -16.05 8.33
CA VAL A 26 9.06 -15.76 9.23
C VAL A 26 8.26 -14.53 8.85
N LEU A 27 8.85 -13.56 8.12
CA LEU A 27 8.17 -12.32 7.74
C LEU A 27 7.47 -12.38 6.38
N GLY A 28 7.61 -13.49 5.64
CA GLY A 28 6.85 -13.69 4.41
C GLY A 28 7.29 -12.80 3.23
N PHE A 29 8.56 -12.40 3.15
CA PHE A 29 9.01 -11.51 2.07
C PHE A 29 8.82 -12.15 0.69
N ARG A 30 8.22 -11.37 -0.22
CA ARG A 30 7.99 -11.66 -1.64
C ARG A 30 9.26 -11.43 -2.48
N LEU A 31 10.35 -12.07 -2.06
CA LEU A 31 11.69 -11.91 -2.62
C LEU A 31 12.38 -13.27 -2.61
N SER A 32 13.02 -13.66 -3.71
CA SER A 32 13.76 -14.91 -3.80
C SER A 32 15.22 -14.75 -3.34
N VAL A 33 15.82 -15.85 -2.90
CA VAL A 33 17.26 -15.93 -2.62
C VAL A 33 18.07 -15.69 -3.89
N ALA A 34 17.60 -16.17 -5.05
CA ALA A 34 18.25 -15.90 -6.34
C ALA A 34 18.33 -14.39 -6.67
N GLN A 35 17.25 -13.63 -6.44
CA GLN A 35 17.22 -12.17 -6.60
C GLN A 35 18.17 -11.46 -5.61
N ILE A 36 18.27 -11.93 -4.37
CA ILE A 36 19.25 -11.40 -3.40
C ILE A 36 20.68 -11.63 -3.90
N LEU A 37 21.01 -12.87 -4.26
CA LEU A 37 22.35 -13.26 -4.69
C LEU A 37 22.77 -12.53 -5.96
N VAL A 38 21.87 -12.34 -6.93
CA VAL A 38 22.20 -11.61 -8.16
C VAL A 38 22.45 -10.12 -7.91
N CYS A 39 21.74 -9.49 -6.97
CA CYS A 39 22.03 -8.12 -6.57
C CYS A 39 23.41 -7.99 -5.92
N LEU A 40 23.74 -8.90 -5.01
CA LEU A 40 25.05 -8.94 -4.35
C LEU A 40 26.16 -9.16 -5.39
N ALA A 41 25.99 -10.14 -6.27
CA ALA A 41 26.96 -10.47 -7.32
C ALA A 41 27.16 -9.29 -8.29
N THR A 42 26.08 -8.64 -8.72
CA THR A 42 26.14 -7.49 -9.64
C THR A 42 26.89 -6.32 -9.00
N GLY A 43 26.55 -5.96 -7.76
CA GLY A 43 27.24 -4.89 -7.03
C GLY A 43 28.71 -5.20 -6.80
N ALA A 44 29.01 -6.44 -6.40
CA ALA A 44 30.37 -6.91 -6.19
C ALA A 44 31.21 -6.88 -7.49
N LEU A 45 30.64 -7.37 -8.60
CA LEU A 45 31.30 -7.43 -9.89
C LEU A 45 31.60 -6.02 -10.42
N ILE A 46 30.64 -5.09 -10.36
CA ILE A 46 30.86 -3.72 -10.83
C ILE A 46 31.92 -3.02 -9.98
N GLU A 47 31.89 -3.14 -8.65
CA GLU A 47 32.93 -2.55 -7.80
C GLU A 47 34.30 -3.16 -8.07
N PHE A 48 34.37 -4.48 -8.23
CA PHE A 48 35.61 -5.18 -8.57
C PHE A 48 36.19 -4.70 -9.90
N VAL A 49 35.37 -4.64 -10.95
CA VAL A 49 35.79 -4.16 -12.28
C VAL A 49 36.29 -2.72 -12.20
N VAL A 50 35.54 -1.83 -11.54
CA VAL A 50 35.96 -0.43 -11.37
C VAL A 50 37.28 -0.34 -10.60
N ALA A 51 37.42 -1.06 -9.48
CA ALA A 51 38.64 -1.04 -8.68
C ALA A 51 39.86 -1.62 -9.42
N PHE A 52 39.66 -2.69 -10.19
CA PHE A 52 40.71 -3.34 -10.96
C PHE A 52 41.25 -2.42 -12.06
N PHE A 53 40.35 -1.80 -12.85
CA PHE A 53 40.77 -0.94 -13.97
C PHE A 53 41.20 0.46 -13.54
N LYS A 54 40.51 1.06 -12.57
CA LYS A 54 40.78 2.44 -12.15
C LYS A 54 41.86 2.54 -11.07
N ASP A 55 41.73 1.71 -10.03
CA ASP A 55 42.57 1.82 -8.83
C ASP A 55 43.74 0.82 -8.85
N LYS A 56 43.81 -0.06 -9.87
CA LYS A 56 44.81 -1.12 -10.03
C LYS A 56 44.98 -1.97 -8.76
N ALA A 57 43.88 -2.14 -8.03
CA ALA A 57 43.86 -2.80 -6.73
C ALA A 57 42.84 -3.93 -6.71
N ILE A 58 43.23 -5.07 -6.17
CA ILE A 58 42.32 -6.17 -5.84
C ILE A 58 41.80 -5.94 -4.41
N LEU A 59 40.57 -5.45 -4.31
CA LEU A 59 39.92 -5.14 -3.04
C LEU A 59 38.65 -5.97 -2.85
N TRP A 60 38.30 -6.23 -1.59
CA TRP A 60 37.02 -6.83 -1.23
C TRP A 60 35.88 -5.84 -1.51
N PRO A 61 34.88 -6.17 -2.34
CA PRO A 61 33.88 -5.22 -2.83
C PRO A 61 32.77 -4.96 -1.80
N ALA A 62 33.15 -4.54 -0.59
CA ALA A 62 32.22 -4.34 0.53
C ALA A 62 31.11 -3.34 0.21
N SER A 63 31.39 -2.29 -0.56
CA SER A 63 30.43 -1.21 -0.78
C SER A 63 29.49 -1.52 -1.95
N GLY A 64 29.96 -2.27 -2.94
CA GLY A 64 29.14 -2.87 -3.99
C GLY A 64 28.19 -3.92 -3.42
N LEU A 65 28.68 -4.80 -2.54
CA LEU A 65 27.85 -5.76 -1.80
C LEU A 65 26.77 -5.04 -0.99
N LEU A 66 27.11 -3.98 -0.27
CA LEU A 66 26.14 -3.23 0.54
C LEU A 66 25.08 -2.51 -0.33
N THR A 67 25.48 -1.99 -1.50
CA THR A 67 24.55 -1.38 -2.47
C THR A 67 23.59 -2.44 -3.01
N GLY A 68 24.11 -3.59 -3.45
CA GLY A 68 23.29 -4.72 -3.89
C GLY A 68 22.36 -5.23 -2.80
N ASN A 69 22.85 -5.34 -1.57
CA ASN A 69 22.06 -5.80 -0.42
C ASN A 69 20.91 -4.83 -0.10
N SER A 70 21.17 -3.53 -0.13
CA SER A 70 20.16 -2.49 0.08
C SER A 70 19.10 -2.50 -1.02
N THR A 71 19.50 -2.67 -2.29
CA THR A 71 18.56 -2.80 -3.40
C THR A 71 17.69 -4.06 -3.25
N ALA A 72 18.29 -5.23 -2.99
CA ALA A 72 17.54 -6.47 -2.80
C ALA A 72 16.57 -6.38 -1.62
N PHE A 73 16.96 -5.71 -0.53
CA PHE A 73 16.11 -5.56 0.64
C PHE A 73 14.79 -4.84 0.31
N ILE A 74 14.84 -3.79 -0.53
CA ILE A 74 13.69 -2.91 -0.78
C ILE A 74 12.94 -3.27 -2.06
N LEU A 75 13.63 -3.66 -3.14
CA LEU A 75 13.00 -3.91 -4.44
C LEU A 75 12.19 -5.22 -4.42
N ARG A 76 10.96 -5.16 -4.89
CA ARG A 76 10.10 -6.30 -5.18
C ARG A 76 9.65 -6.23 -6.64
N VAL A 77 9.32 -7.39 -7.20
CA VAL A 77 8.75 -7.52 -8.55
C VAL A 77 7.43 -8.28 -8.43
N PRO A 78 6.30 -7.73 -8.94
CA PRO A 78 5.02 -8.40 -8.97
C PRO A 78 5.10 -9.83 -9.52
N GLY A 79 4.41 -10.78 -8.87
CA GLY A 79 4.40 -12.19 -9.25
C GLY A 79 5.45 -13.06 -8.54
N THR A 80 6.44 -12.48 -7.85
CA THR A 80 7.32 -13.28 -6.96
C THR A 80 6.58 -13.61 -5.67
N LEU A 81 6.35 -14.89 -5.39
CA LEU A 81 5.66 -15.32 -4.17
C LEU A 81 6.65 -15.76 -3.08
N HIS A 82 6.24 -15.64 -1.82
CA HIS A 82 7.02 -16.17 -0.71
C HIS A 82 7.21 -17.69 -0.83
N GLY A 83 8.38 -18.20 -0.46
CA GLY A 83 8.74 -19.62 -0.60
C GLY A 83 9.34 -19.99 -1.97
N GLN A 84 9.22 -19.13 -2.99
CA GLN A 84 9.87 -19.33 -4.29
C GLN A 84 11.35 -18.90 -4.25
N TRP A 85 12.14 -19.52 -3.37
CA TRP A 85 13.49 -19.07 -3.03
C TRP A 85 14.47 -19.04 -4.23
N TRP A 86 14.23 -19.82 -5.28
CA TRP A 86 15.09 -19.89 -6.47
C TRP A 86 14.44 -19.32 -7.73
N SER A 87 13.34 -18.56 -7.60
CA SER A 87 12.71 -17.89 -8.75
C SER A 87 13.65 -16.89 -9.40
N THR A 88 13.74 -16.95 -10.73
CA THR A 88 14.51 -16.00 -11.54
C THR A 88 13.68 -14.87 -12.12
N HIS A 89 12.42 -14.75 -11.70
CA HIS A 89 11.49 -13.75 -12.20
C HIS A 89 12.00 -12.32 -11.95
N GLY A 90 12.01 -11.47 -12.98
CA GLY A 90 12.42 -10.07 -12.88
C GLY A 90 13.90 -9.83 -12.53
N ILE A 91 14.78 -10.83 -12.63
CA ILE A 91 16.22 -10.68 -12.30
C ILE A 91 16.87 -9.54 -13.08
N GLU A 92 16.48 -9.34 -14.34
CA GLU A 92 16.95 -8.25 -15.18
C GLU A 92 16.67 -6.87 -14.58
N ILE A 93 15.54 -6.70 -13.88
CA ILE A 93 15.20 -5.47 -13.16
C ILE A 93 16.16 -5.31 -11.98
N PHE A 94 16.35 -6.34 -11.17
CA PHE A 94 17.28 -6.30 -10.03
C PHE A 94 18.72 -5.97 -10.46
N ILE A 95 19.22 -6.58 -11.54
CA ILE A 95 20.53 -6.27 -12.13
C ILE A 95 20.56 -4.80 -12.58
N GLY A 96 19.54 -4.36 -13.33
CA GLY A 96 19.44 -3.01 -13.84
C GLY A 96 19.48 -1.95 -12.73
N VAL A 97 18.70 -2.15 -11.66
CA VAL A 97 18.67 -1.22 -10.52
C VAL A 97 20.01 -1.18 -9.80
N VAL A 98 20.66 -2.32 -9.54
CA VAL A 98 21.99 -2.32 -8.93
C VAL A 98 23.02 -1.65 -9.84
N ALA A 99 22.98 -1.93 -11.14
CA ALA A 99 23.88 -1.31 -12.11
C ALA A 99 23.71 0.21 -12.17
N LEU A 100 22.47 0.71 -12.17
CA LEU A 100 22.17 2.15 -12.12
C LEU A 100 22.67 2.79 -10.82
N GLY A 101 22.52 2.11 -9.68
CA GLY A 101 23.01 2.62 -8.39
C GLY A 101 24.53 2.72 -8.37
N MET A 102 25.21 1.69 -8.88
CA MET A 102 26.66 1.68 -9.01
C MET A 102 27.15 2.71 -10.03
N ALA A 103 26.44 2.90 -11.15
CA ALA A 103 26.74 3.94 -12.11
C ALA A 103 26.64 5.34 -11.47
N SER A 104 25.55 5.62 -10.72
CA SER A 104 25.42 6.87 -9.97
C SER A 104 26.57 7.09 -8.99
N LYS A 105 26.96 6.05 -8.24
CA LYS A 105 28.08 6.08 -7.30
C LYS A 105 29.41 6.49 -7.95
N TYR A 106 29.73 5.92 -9.11
CA TYR A 106 31.03 6.11 -9.74
C TYR A 106 31.08 7.29 -10.71
N LEU A 107 29.97 7.62 -11.37
CA LEU A 107 29.88 8.67 -12.39
C LEU A 107 29.44 10.01 -11.82
N ILE A 108 28.51 10.04 -10.86
CA ILE A 108 27.94 11.28 -10.32
C ILE A 108 28.61 11.62 -8.98
N ARG A 109 29.74 12.32 -9.06
CA ARG A 109 30.61 12.61 -7.91
C ARG A 109 30.98 14.08 -7.81
N TRP A 110 31.15 14.53 -6.57
CA TRP A 110 31.65 15.86 -6.24
C TRP A 110 32.74 15.74 -5.17
N HIS A 111 33.92 16.33 -5.42
CA HIS A 111 35.08 16.28 -4.51
C HIS A 111 35.41 14.85 -4.02
N GLY A 112 35.38 13.88 -4.93
CA GLY A 112 35.70 12.49 -4.62
C GLY A 112 34.64 11.74 -3.80
N ARG A 113 33.45 12.31 -3.55
CA ARG A 113 32.30 11.63 -2.90
C ARG A 113 31.13 11.53 -3.87
N HIS A 114 30.33 10.46 -3.77
CA HIS A 114 29.09 10.36 -4.54
C HIS A 114 28.05 11.37 -4.03
N ILE A 115 27.17 11.82 -4.92
CA ILE A 115 26.13 12.80 -4.56
C ILE A 115 24.92 12.11 -3.94
N PHE A 116 24.44 11.05 -4.55
CA PHE A 116 23.23 10.38 -4.11
C PHE A 116 23.55 9.08 -3.40
N ASN A 117 22.71 8.69 -2.44
CA ASN A 117 22.73 7.31 -1.95
C ASN A 117 22.47 6.39 -3.16
N PRO A 118 23.41 5.50 -3.51
CA PRO A 118 23.39 4.81 -4.79
C PRO A 118 22.22 3.86 -4.95
N SER A 119 21.87 3.09 -3.91
CA SER A 119 20.69 2.21 -3.97
C SER A 119 19.41 3.04 -4.02
N ASN A 120 19.32 4.09 -3.19
CA ASN A 120 18.11 4.93 -3.11
C ASN A 120 17.75 5.60 -4.44
N VAL A 121 18.72 6.25 -5.11
CA VAL A 121 18.45 6.93 -6.38
C VAL A 121 18.06 5.96 -7.49
N ALA A 122 18.66 4.76 -7.52
CA ALA A 122 18.31 3.75 -8.50
C ALA A 122 16.92 3.16 -8.25
N LEU A 123 16.55 2.92 -6.99
CA LEU A 123 15.22 2.47 -6.60
C LEU A 123 14.15 3.49 -7.00
N VAL A 124 14.35 4.77 -6.68
CA VAL A 124 13.42 5.84 -7.06
C VAL A 124 13.23 5.90 -8.58
N LEU A 125 14.33 5.85 -9.34
CA LEU A 125 14.25 5.83 -10.80
C LEU A 125 13.51 4.59 -11.32
N ALA A 126 13.76 3.41 -10.74
CA ALA A 126 13.07 2.19 -11.12
C ALA A 126 11.56 2.28 -10.87
N PHE A 127 11.16 2.72 -9.68
CA PHE A 127 9.75 2.85 -9.32
C PHE A 127 9.02 3.88 -10.20
N VAL A 128 9.65 5.03 -10.48
CA VAL A 128 9.03 6.06 -11.32
C VAL A 128 8.94 5.62 -12.79
N VAL A 129 9.97 4.97 -13.33
CA VAL A 129 10.04 4.62 -14.76
C VAL A 129 9.28 3.35 -15.09
N LEU A 130 9.39 2.31 -14.25
CA LEU A 130 8.79 1.00 -14.48
C LEU A 130 7.37 0.89 -13.88
N GLY A 131 7.07 1.69 -12.85
CA GLY A 131 5.75 1.76 -12.24
C GLY A 131 5.33 0.49 -11.50
N VAL A 132 4.07 0.50 -11.05
CA VAL A 132 3.42 -0.55 -10.25
C VAL A 132 3.32 -1.90 -10.95
N GLN A 133 3.32 -1.92 -12.28
CA GLN A 133 3.16 -3.16 -13.07
C GLN A 133 4.42 -4.04 -13.04
N HIS A 134 5.59 -3.44 -12.82
CA HIS A 134 6.88 -4.13 -12.93
C HIS A 134 7.72 -4.08 -11.66
N THR A 135 7.48 -3.09 -10.80
CA THR A 135 8.24 -2.91 -9.57
C THR A 135 7.33 -2.56 -8.42
N GLU A 136 7.73 -2.96 -7.22
CA GLU A 136 7.11 -2.52 -5.99
C GLU A 136 8.23 -2.26 -4.97
N PRO A 137 8.15 -1.18 -4.17
CA PRO A 137 8.91 -1.10 -2.94
C PRO A 137 8.44 -2.23 -2.00
N LEU A 138 9.24 -2.61 -1.00
CA LEU A 138 8.79 -3.50 0.08
C LEU A 138 7.49 -2.94 0.71
N ASP A 139 6.78 -3.71 1.50
CA ASP A 139 5.60 -3.18 2.20
C ASP A 139 6.04 -2.31 3.41
N LEU A 140 5.24 -1.32 3.79
CA LEU A 140 5.41 -0.49 4.97
C LEU A 140 5.27 -1.32 6.25
N TRP A 141 4.44 -2.36 6.22
CA TRP A 141 4.23 -3.29 7.33
C TRP A 141 4.40 -4.73 6.86
N TRP A 142 5.01 -5.58 7.68
CA TRP A 142 5.48 -6.90 7.22
C TRP A 142 4.59 -8.06 7.69
N ILE A 143 4.27 -8.10 8.98
CA ILE A 143 3.39 -9.12 9.58
C ILE A 143 2.56 -8.51 10.73
N PRO A 144 1.45 -9.14 11.15
CA PRO A 144 0.72 -8.73 12.35
C PRO A 144 1.64 -8.63 13.58
N PHE A 145 1.27 -7.75 14.52
CA PHE A 145 2.09 -7.54 15.71
C PHE A 145 2.13 -8.83 16.57
N GLY A 146 3.33 -9.32 16.84
CA GLY A 146 3.57 -10.57 17.55
C GLY A 146 5.05 -10.79 17.85
N PRO A 147 5.44 -11.96 18.40
CA PRO A 147 6.81 -12.21 18.86
C PRO A 147 7.89 -11.96 17.80
N TRP A 148 7.64 -12.41 16.56
CA TRP A 148 8.57 -12.21 15.44
C TRP A 148 8.69 -10.75 15.02
N MET A 149 7.60 -9.99 15.08
CA MET A 149 7.63 -8.55 14.79
C MET A 149 8.39 -7.80 15.90
N ILE A 150 8.19 -8.17 17.17
CA ILE A 150 8.93 -7.59 18.30
C ILE A 150 10.44 -7.85 18.17
N LEU A 151 10.83 -9.09 17.86
CA LEU A 151 12.23 -9.45 17.60
C LEU A 151 12.80 -8.63 16.44
N THR A 152 12.02 -8.48 15.37
CA THR A 152 12.39 -7.68 14.20
C THR A 152 12.65 -6.23 14.58
N TYR A 153 11.75 -5.59 15.35
CA TYR A 153 11.98 -4.24 15.87
C TYR A 153 13.20 -4.15 16.79
N ALA A 154 13.42 -5.14 17.64
CA ALA A 154 14.58 -5.16 18.53
C ALA A 154 15.90 -5.17 17.75
N ILE A 155 15.99 -6.00 16.69
CA ILE A 155 17.14 -6.04 15.78
C ILE A 155 17.28 -4.74 15.00
N LEU A 156 16.17 -4.22 14.47
CA LEU A 156 16.14 -3.03 13.63
C LEU A 156 16.54 -1.77 14.40
N ILE A 157 15.87 -1.50 15.52
CA ILE A 157 16.10 -0.33 16.37
C ILE A 157 17.43 -0.47 17.10
N GLY A 158 17.71 -1.65 17.69
CA GLY A 158 18.97 -1.89 18.40
C GLY A 158 20.18 -1.76 17.48
N GLY A 159 20.18 -2.46 16.34
CA GLY A 159 21.24 -2.38 15.34
C GLY A 159 21.38 -0.98 14.75
N GLY A 160 20.26 -0.34 14.40
CA GLY A 160 20.22 1.01 13.84
C GLY A 160 20.78 2.07 14.81
N LEU A 161 20.39 2.03 16.09
CA LEU A 161 20.88 2.96 17.11
C LEU A 161 22.37 2.77 17.39
N LEU A 162 22.85 1.52 17.48
CA LEU A 162 24.27 1.23 17.68
C LEU A 162 25.13 1.82 16.54
N ILE A 163 24.73 1.58 15.30
CA ILE A 163 25.43 2.10 14.12
C ILE A 163 25.35 3.63 14.06
N ALA A 164 24.17 4.21 14.33
CA ALA A 164 23.98 5.66 14.36
C ALA A 164 24.83 6.33 15.46
N TRP A 165 25.03 5.67 16.60
CA TRP A 165 25.94 6.11 17.65
C TRP A 165 27.37 6.09 17.16
N GLU A 166 27.86 4.94 16.68
CA GLU A 166 29.24 4.75 16.21
C GLU A 166 29.64 5.80 15.16
N LEU A 167 28.72 6.13 14.25
CA LEU A 167 28.93 7.09 13.17
C LEU A 167 28.64 8.55 13.54
N LYS A 168 28.19 8.82 14.78
CA LYS A 168 27.74 10.14 15.27
C LYS A 168 26.66 10.76 14.36
N LEU A 169 25.66 9.94 14.02
CA LEU A 169 24.52 10.26 13.15
C LEU A 169 23.18 10.29 13.91
N ILE A 170 23.16 10.07 15.23
CA ILE A 170 21.94 10.09 16.05
C ILE A 170 21.12 11.36 15.85
N GLY A 171 21.76 12.54 15.81
CA GLY A 171 21.05 13.81 15.62
C GLY A 171 20.30 13.91 14.30
N LEU A 172 20.82 13.28 13.23
CA LEU A 172 20.14 13.18 11.94
C LEU A 172 18.93 12.24 12.03
N VAL A 173 19.10 11.05 12.63
CA VAL A 173 18.05 10.05 12.75
C VAL A 173 16.89 10.59 13.60
N VAL A 174 17.19 11.14 14.78
CA VAL A 174 16.18 11.74 15.67
C VAL A 174 15.53 12.95 15.00
N GLY A 175 16.32 13.79 14.32
CA GLY A 175 15.81 14.94 13.57
C GLY A 175 14.80 14.53 12.49
N PHE A 176 15.10 13.47 11.72
CA PHE A 176 14.18 12.90 10.75
C PHE A 176 12.93 12.30 11.43
N MET A 177 13.08 11.40 12.40
CA MET A 177 11.95 10.69 13.00
C MET A 177 10.97 11.64 13.71
N ALA A 178 11.48 12.58 14.50
CA ALA A 178 10.65 13.56 15.21
C ALA A 178 9.95 14.49 14.23
N ALA A 179 10.67 15.03 13.24
CA ALA A 179 10.09 15.92 12.24
C ALA A 179 9.07 15.19 11.35
N PHE A 180 9.35 13.94 10.95
CA PHE A 180 8.44 13.14 10.14
C PHE A 180 7.12 12.89 10.88
N ALA A 181 7.19 12.52 12.17
CA ALA A 181 6.00 12.35 12.99
C ALA A 181 5.18 13.65 13.13
N ILE A 182 5.84 14.77 13.42
CA ILE A 182 5.19 16.07 13.57
C ILE A 182 4.59 16.56 12.25
N PHE A 183 5.35 16.54 11.16
CA PHE A 183 4.91 17.02 9.86
C PHE A 183 3.78 16.16 9.29
N THR A 184 3.84 14.83 9.45
CA THR A 184 2.73 13.95 9.04
C THR A 184 1.48 14.24 9.86
N ALA A 185 1.60 14.51 11.16
CA ALA A 185 0.46 14.91 11.98
C ALA A 185 -0.14 16.24 11.51
N ILE A 186 0.70 17.23 11.22
CA ILE A 186 0.27 18.54 10.69
C ILE A 186 -0.42 18.38 9.32
N ALA A 187 0.10 17.51 8.45
CA ALA A 187 -0.46 17.26 7.13
C ALA A 187 -1.84 16.59 7.19
N LEU A 188 -1.99 15.56 8.03
CA LEU A 188 -3.18 14.69 8.05
C LEU A 188 -4.28 15.16 9.01
N ALA A 189 -3.95 15.84 10.11
CA ALA A 189 -4.93 16.30 11.08
C ALA A 189 -6.08 17.15 10.49
N PRO A 190 -5.84 18.09 9.54
CA PRO A 190 -6.91 18.86 8.90
C PRO A 190 -7.59 18.15 7.72
N VAL A 191 -7.10 16.98 7.30
CA VAL A 191 -7.61 16.23 6.14
C VAL A 191 -7.86 14.77 6.55
N PRO A 192 -8.90 14.49 7.36
CA PRO A 192 -9.16 13.13 7.86
C PRO A 192 -9.49 12.14 6.75
N ASP A 193 -10.00 12.63 5.62
CA ASP A 193 -10.36 11.82 4.44
C ASP A 193 -9.15 11.45 3.56
N HIS A 194 -7.94 11.92 3.90
CA HIS A 194 -6.73 11.46 3.24
C HIS A 194 -6.48 9.99 3.66
N CYS A 195 -6.57 9.09 2.68
CA CYS A 195 -6.44 7.66 2.89
C CYS A 195 -5.39 7.04 1.95
N MET A 196 -4.74 5.98 2.44
CA MET A 196 -3.83 5.15 1.67
C MET A 196 -4.31 3.71 1.64
N VAL A 197 -4.30 3.10 0.46
CA VAL A 197 -4.55 1.66 0.27
C VAL A 197 -3.21 0.92 0.26
N ALA A 198 -3.17 -0.22 0.95
CA ALA A 198 -2.01 -1.08 1.11
C ALA A 198 -2.42 -2.55 1.00
N SER A 199 -1.56 -3.43 0.48
CA SER A 199 -1.95 -4.85 0.27
C SER A 199 -2.13 -5.66 1.53
N TRP A 200 -1.42 -5.26 2.57
CA TRP A 200 -1.43 -5.92 3.86
C TRP A 200 -2.54 -5.41 4.78
N HIS A 201 -3.36 -4.44 4.35
CA HIS A 201 -4.47 -3.88 5.12
C HIS A 201 -5.80 -3.94 4.36
N VAL A 202 -6.88 -4.33 5.03
CA VAL A 202 -8.19 -4.58 4.38
C VAL A 202 -8.86 -3.27 3.96
N THR A 203 -8.89 -2.32 4.89
CA THR A 203 -9.55 -1.02 4.72
C THR A 203 -8.53 0.06 4.37
N PRO A 204 -8.92 1.12 3.65
CA PRO A 204 -8.06 2.29 3.49
C PRO A 204 -7.63 2.83 4.86
N LEU A 205 -6.33 3.08 5.02
CA LEU A 205 -5.75 3.68 6.22
C LEU A 205 -5.89 5.19 6.11
N CYS A 206 -6.68 5.80 6.98
CA CYS A 206 -7.00 7.23 6.91
C CYS A 206 -6.56 7.97 8.18
N GLY A 207 -6.37 9.29 8.05
CA GLY A 207 -6.16 10.20 9.19
C GLY A 207 -5.17 9.69 10.24
N ARG A 208 -5.67 9.44 11.47
CA ARG A 208 -4.84 9.01 12.61
C ARG A 208 -4.23 7.61 12.44
N ASP A 209 -4.97 6.68 11.83
CA ASP A 209 -4.49 5.31 11.63
C ASP A 209 -3.35 5.31 10.61
N LEU A 210 -3.49 6.09 9.53
CA LEU A 210 -2.40 6.31 8.58
C LEU A 210 -1.17 6.93 9.23
N TRP A 211 -1.37 7.96 10.05
CA TRP A 211 -0.27 8.57 10.81
C TRP A 211 0.47 7.54 11.67
N GLN A 212 -0.27 6.71 12.41
CA GLN A 212 0.31 5.70 13.28
C GLN A 212 1.10 4.67 12.46
N ILE A 213 0.55 4.17 11.36
CA ILE A 213 1.22 3.23 10.47
C ILE A 213 2.51 3.83 9.91
N LEU A 214 2.46 5.06 9.37
CA LEU A 214 3.65 5.69 8.80
C LEU A 214 4.74 5.91 9.85
N VAL A 215 4.41 6.46 11.01
CA VAL A 215 5.41 6.79 12.04
C VAL A 215 6.03 5.55 12.68
N THR A 216 5.26 4.46 12.79
CA THR A 216 5.73 3.22 13.45
C THR A 216 6.20 2.15 12.46
N SER A 217 6.13 2.43 11.15
CA SER A 217 6.47 1.48 10.09
C SER A 217 7.92 0.99 10.21
N PRO A 218 8.18 -0.34 10.16
CA PRO A 218 9.53 -0.88 10.07
C PRO A 218 10.29 -0.36 8.85
N GLU A 219 9.62 -0.07 7.73
CA GLU A 219 10.33 0.49 6.58
C GLU A 219 10.79 1.93 6.84
N ILE A 220 9.97 2.77 7.46
CA ILE A 220 10.40 4.15 7.79
C ILE A 220 11.61 4.11 8.72
N LEU A 221 11.69 3.12 9.62
CA LEU A 221 12.89 2.87 10.42
C LEU A 221 14.07 2.39 9.58
N ILE A 222 13.87 1.50 8.60
CA ILE A 222 14.92 1.10 7.64
C ILE A 222 15.47 2.33 6.91
N PHE A 223 14.59 3.19 6.42
CA PHE A 223 14.96 4.42 5.76
C PHE A 223 15.76 5.33 6.70
N ALA A 224 15.25 5.55 7.91
CA ALA A 224 15.85 6.41 8.93
C ALA A 224 17.23 5.93 9.41
N PHE A 225 17.44 4.62 9.55
CA PHE A 225 18.68 4.06 10.11
C PHE A 225 19.71 3.64 9.04
N PHE A 226 19.27 3.22 7.85
CA PHE A 226 20.15 2.57 6.87
C PHE A 226 20.20 3.25 5.51
N MET A 227 19.29 4.18 5.19
CA MET A 227 19.33 4.91 3.92
C MET A 227 19.73 6.37 4.08
N ILE A 228 19.08 7.12 4.98
CA ILE A 228 19.44 8.52 5.22
C ILE A 228 20.87 8.62 5.78
N PRO A 229 21.30 7.82 6.77
CA PRO A 229 22.61 7.96 7.42
C PRO A 229 23.80 7.41 6.62
N ASP A 230 23.88 7.65 5.30
CA ASP A 230 25.11 7.37 4.53
C ASP A 230 26.13 8.51 4.76
N PRO A 231 27.28 8.26 5.44
CA PRO A 231 28.25 9.28 5.79
C PRO A 231 28.88 9.97 4.56
N ARG A 232 28.76 9.38 3.36
CA ARG A 232 29.24 9.99 2.12
C ARG A 232 28.24 10.96 1.51
N THR A 233 26.96 10.86 1.87
CA THR A 233 25.89 11.66 1.25
C THR A 233 25.33 12.77 2.14
N VAL A 234 25.51 12.66 3.46
CA VAL A 234 25.04 13.62 4.45
C VAL A 234 26.09 14.71 4.73
N PRO A 235 25.71 15.87 5.30
CA PRO A 235 26.65 16.89 5.75
C PRO A 235 27.63 16.39 6.82
N ASP A 236 28.80 17.04 6.92
CA ASP A 236 29.82 16.67 7.92
C ASP A 236 29.50 17.22 9.33
N GLY A 237 28.89 18.41 9.43
CA GLY A 237 28.57 19.07 10.70
C GLY A 237 27.36 18.50 11.44
N GLN A 238 27.40 18.47 12.78
CA GLN A 238 26.35 17.87 13.62
C GLN A 238 25.00 18.61 13.51
N VAL A 239 25.02 19.94 13.45
CA VAL A 239 23.81 20.74 13.27
C VAL A 239 23.28 20.56 11.85
N ALA A 240 24.15 20.62 10.84
CA ALA A 240 23.76 20.37 9.46
C ALA A 240 23.14 18.99 9.24
N ARG A 241 23.63 17.95 9.94
CA ARG A 241 23.05 16.60 9.95
C ARG A 241 21.63 16.56 10.51
N ALA A 242 21.40 17.19 11.66
CA ALA A 242 20.05 17.28 12.24
C ALA A 242 19.08 18.04 11.32
N VAL A 243 19.50 19.20 10.80
CA VAL A 243 18.70 20.00 9.86
C VAL A 243 18.44 19.24 8.56
N PHE A 244 19.43 18.50 8.05
CA PHE A 244 19.25 17.63 6.89
C PHE A 244 18.17 16.58 7.12
N GLY A 245 18.16 15.91 8.29
CA GLY A 245 17.10 14.97 8.65
C GLY A 245 15.71 15.61 8.68
N VAL A 246 15.59 16.81 9.26
CA VAL A 246 14.32 17.59 9.28
C VAL A 246 13.88 17.95 7.86
N LEU A 247 14.80 18.35 6.98
CA LEU A 247 14.49 18.68 5.58
C LEU A 247 14.04 17.45 4.77
N VAL A 248 14.69 16.30 4.97
CA VAL A 248 14.26 15.03 4.37
C VAL A 248 12.83 14.70 4.82
N ALA A 249 12.52 14.84 6.11
CA ALA A 249 11.17 14.62 6.63
C ALA A 249 10.13 15.58 6.01
N LEU A 250 10.46 16.88 5.93
CA LEU A 250 9.57 17.87 5.31
C LEU A 250 9.28 17.52 3.83
N LEU A 251 10.31 17.18 3.07
CA LEU A 251 10.17 16.78 1.68
C LEU A 251 9.40 15.47 1.53
N ALA A 252 9.61 14.50 2.42
CA ALA A 252 8.89 13.22 2.41
C ALA A 252 7.39 13.46 2.60
N VAL A 253 7.00 14.26 3.58
CA VAL A 253 5.59 14.56 3.86
C VAL A 253 4.95 15.39 2.74
N LEU A 254 5.69 16.35 2.15
CA LEU A 254 5.20 17.08 0.98
C LEU A 254 4.94 16.17 -0.22
N LEU A 255 5.84 15.23 -0.50
CA LEU A 255 5.73 14.34 -1.66
C LEU A 255 4.72 13.22 -1.46
N LEU A 256 4.51 12.72 -0.24
CA LEU A 256 3.50 11.69 0.04
C LEU A 256 2.09 12.26 0.19
N GLY A 257 1.93 13.55 0.48
CA GLY A 257 0.64 14.21 0.58
C GLY A 257 -0.36 13.90 -0.56
N PRO A 258 0.03 13.94 -1.85
CA PRO A 258 -0.88 13.66 -2.96
C PRO A 258 -1.10 12.16 -3.23
N THR A 259 -0.47 11.25 -2.49
CA THR A 259 -0.48 9.81 -2.81
C THR A 259 -1.54 9.03 -2.04
N THR A 260 -2.25 8.11 -2.72
CA THR A 260 -3.29 7.24 -2.14
C THR A 260 -2.93 5.76 -2.19
N LEU A 261 -1.80 5.41 -2.78
CA LEU A 261 -1.26 4.06 -2.87
C LEU A 261 0.04 3.95 -2.10
N GLU A 262 0.20 2.86 -1.36
CA GLU A 262 1.45 2.52 -0.69
C GLU A 262 2.68 2.62 -1.62
N PHE A 263 2.57 2.14 -2.86
CA PHE A 263 3.63 2.25 -3.86
C PHE A 263 4.13 3.69 -4.03
N TRP A 264 3.22 4.64 -4.23
CA TRP A 264 3.56 6.04 -4.45
C TRP A 264 3.98 6.72 -3.17
N THR A 265 3.36 6.40 -2.03
CA THR A 265 3.77 6.86 -0.70
C THR A 265 5.23 6.52 -0.43
N LYS A 266 5.62 5.26 -0.65
CA LYS A 266 7.00 4.80 -0.45
C LYS A 266 7.96 5.41 -1.46
N THR A 267 7.56 5.50 -2.73
CA THR A 267 8.37 6.15 -3.77
C THR A 267 8.63 7.63 -3.44
N ALA A 268 7.61 8.35 -2.95
CA ALA A 268 7.71 9.73 -2.49
C ALA A 268 8.69 9.90 -1.31
N ILE A 269 8.62 9.01 -0.31
CA ILE A 269 9.54 9.02 0.82
C ILE A 269 10.99 8.82 0.36
N LEU A 270 11.25 7.84 -0.51
CA LEU A 270 12.59 7.59 -1.05
C LEU A 270 13.10 8.75 -1.93
N ALA A 271 12.21 9.34 -2.74
CA ALA A 271 12.50 10.49 -3.59
C ALA A 271 12.90 11.73 -2.76
N SER A 272 12.34 11.88 -1.56
CA SER A 272 12.69 12.98 -0.65
C SER A 272 14.18 13.03 -0.32
N LEU A 273 14.82 11.86 -0.13
CA LEU A 273 16.25 11.76 0.11
C LEU A 273 17.06 12.09 -1.15
N VAL A 274 16.58 11.73 -2.34
CA VAL A 274 17.25 12.11 -3.60
C VAL A 274 17.29 13.64 -3.74
N ILE A 275 16.15 14.31 -3.52
CA ILE A 275 16.04 15.77 -3.58
C ILE A 275 16.92 16.43 -2.51
N ALA A 276 16.88 15.93 -1.27
CA ALA A 276 17.71 16.44 -0.18
C ALA A 276 19.21 16.28 -0.50
N CYS A 277 19.63 15.13 -1.04
CA CYS A 277 21.02 14.90 -1.46
C CYS A 277 21.47 15.87 -2.55
N ALA A 278 20.61 16.20 -3.53
CA ALA A 278 20.91 17.23 -4.53
C ALA A 278 21.06 18.62 -3.88
N GLY A 279 20.14 18.98 -2.97
CA GLY A 279 20.11 20.27 -2.28
C GLY A 279 21.17 20.44 -1.18
N ARG A 280 21.87 19.37 -0.77
CA ARG A 280 22.77 19.39 0.39
C ARG A 280 23.88 20.43 0.31
N PHE A 281 24.38 20.74 -0.89
CA PHE A 281 25.47 21.69 -1.07
C PHE A 281 25.02 23.12 -0.76
N ALA A 282 23.80 23.46 -1.15
CA ALA A 282 23.16 24.72 -0.79
C ALA A 282 22.92 24.78 0.72
N LEU A 283 22.47 23.67 1.33
CA LEU A 283 22.28 23.57 2.78
C LEU A 283 23.58 23.82 3.55
N VAL A 284 24.67 23.13 3.19
CA VAL A 284 25.98 23.30 3.83
C VAL A 284 26.47 24.74 3.67
N ARG A 285 26.31 25.34 2.47
CA ARG A 285 26.69 26.73 2.23
C ARG A 285 25.85 27.73 3.04
N PHE A 286 24.59 27.41 3.26
CA PHE A 286 23.68 28.20 4.09
C PHE A 286 24.06 28.13 5.56
N LEU A 287 24.39 26.93 6.06
CA LEU A 287 24.70 26.64 7.46
C LEU A 287 26.15 26.92 7.88
N ALA A 288 27.09 27.04 6.93
CA ALA A 288 28.51 27.29 7.20
C ALA A 288 28.81 28.40 8.24
N PRO A 289 28.09 29.55 8.28
CA PRO A 289 28.33 30.59 9.29
C PRO A 289 27.99 30.17 10.73
N PHE A 290 27.11 29.18 10.92
CA PHE A 290 26.68 28.72 12.24
C PHE A 290 27.62 27.65 12.80
N GLU A 291 28.32 26.92 11.93
CA GLU A 291 29.27 25.86 12.33
C GLU A 291 30.71 26.39 12.50
N ALA A 292 31.03 27.55 11.92
CA ALA A 292 32.31 28.25 12.09
C ALA A 292 32.37 29.02 13.41
N GLY A 293 32.34 28.33 14.55
CA GLY A 293 32.55 28.94 15.86
C GLY A 293 34.00 29.42 16.01
N GLY A 294 34.26 30.73 15.89
CA GLY A 294 35.61 31.26 16.19
C GLY A 294 36.01 32.67 15.73
N GLY A 295 35.10 33.57 15.30
CA GLY A 295 35.51 34.93 14.92
C GLY A 295 34.39 35.96 15.01
N TYR A 296 34.43 36.81 16.03
CA TYR A 296 33.31 37.67 16.46
C TYR A 296 32.92 38.80 15.49
N ARG A 297 33.64 39.07 14.38
CA ARG A 297 33.40 40.26 13.54
C ARG A 297 33.79 39.97 12.08
N PRO A 298 32.89 39.46 11.21
CA PRO A 298 31.81 40.24 10.58
C PRO A 298 30.52 39.42 10.27
N ALA A 299 30.25 38.33 10.99
CA ALA A 299 29.19 37.37 10.64
C ALA A 299 27.76 37.84 11.00
N VAL A 300 27.61 38.81 11.90
CA VAL A 300 26.32 39.24 12.46
C VAL A 300 25.36 39.77 11.37
N GLY A 301 25.86 40.51 10.37
CA GLY A 301 25.02 41.08 9.31
C GLY A 301 24.43 40.06 8.33
N ARG A 302 25.21 39.02 7.95
CA ARG A 302 24.73 37.96 7.04
C ARG A 302 23.93 36.88 7.75
N ILE A 303 24.21 36.63 9.02
CA ILE A 303 23.42 35.71 9.86
C ILE A 303 22.01 36.29 10.12
N ARG A 304 21.89 37.62 10.30
CA ARG A 304 20.61 38.29 10.59
C ARG A 304 19.50 38.05 9.57
N TRP A 305 19.80 37.95 8.27
CA TRP A 305 18.78 37.71 7.24
C TRP A 305 18.60 36.23 6.89
N ARG A 306 19.62 35.40 7.08
CA ARG A 306 19.56 33.97 6.75
C ARG A 306 18.59 33.21 7.64
N VAL A 307 18.65 33.41 8.96
CA VAL A 307 17.75 32.74 9.92
C VAL A 307 16.28 33.03 9.62
N PRO A 308 15.81 34.30 9.55
CA PRO A 308 14.40 34.58 9.27
C PRO A 308 13.99 34.13 7.87
N ALA A 309 14.87 34.21 6.86
CA ALA A 309 14.56 33.69 5.52
C ALA A 309 14.39 32.16 5.52
N GLY A 310 15.29 31.43 6.20
CA GLY A 310 15.19 29.97 6.33
C GLY A 310 13.94 29.56 7.12
N LEU A 311 13.62 30.26 8.20
CA LEU A 311 12.39 30.04 8.95
C LEU A 311 11.14 30.36 8.13
N ALA A 312 11.13 31.46 7.38
CA ALA A 312 10.00 31.83 6.52
C ALA A 312 9.74 30.77 5.45
N VAL A 313 10.80 30.27 4.78
CA VAL A 313 10.68 29.16 3.82
C VAL A 313 10.21 27.89 4.50
N GLY A 314 10.76 27.55 5.67
CA GLY A 314 10.33 26.39 6.45
C GLY A 314 8.86 26.45 6.86
N VAL A 315 8.38 27.60 7.32
CA VAL A 315 6.98 27.84 7.69
C VAL A 315 6.07 27.80 6.47
N LEU A 316 6.47 28.39 5.35
CA LEU A 316 5.73 28.31 4.08
C LEU A 316 5.55 26.86 3.63
N LEU A 317 6.64 26.09 3.62
CA LEU A 317 6.60 24.68 3.24
C LEU A 317 5.81 23.83 4.25
N ALA A 318 5.95 24.09 5.55
CA ALA A 318 5.15 23.43 6.58
C ALA A 318 3.65 23.76 6.44
N GLY A 319 3.32 25.00 6.09
CA GLY A 319 1.94 25.43 5.80
C GLY A 319 1.37 24.83 4.52
N ALA A 320 2.22 24.36 3.60
CA ALA A 320 1.80 23.63 2.41
C ALA A 320 1.52 22.14 2.67
N LEU A 321 1.88 21.60 3.84
CA LEU A 321 1.69 20.17 4.14
C LEU A 321 0.20 19.76 4.11
N PRO A 322 -0.74 20.48 4.77
CA PRO A 322 -2.17 20.17 4.65
C PRO A 322 -2.69 20.26 3.22
N VAL A 323 -2.22 21.26 2.47
CA VAL A 323 -2.62 21.46 1.07
C VAL A 323 -2.17 20.28 0.22
N SER A 324 -0.95 19.80 0.43
CA SER A 324 -0.44 18.61 -0.25
C SER A 324 -1.29 17.37 0.05
N ALA A 325 -1.63 17.14 1.33
CA ALA A 325 -2.48 16.03 1.76
C ALA A 325 -3.90 16.09 1.17
N ALA A 326 -4.45 17.30 1.03
CA ALA A 326 -5.78 17.53 0.45
C ALA A 326 -5.84 17.24 -1.06
N ILE A 327 -4.72 17.18 -1.78
CA ILE A 327 -4.72 16.80 -3.21
C ILE A 327 -5.17 15.34 -3.38
N ALA A 328 -4.77 14.47 -2.45
CA ALA A 328 -5.13 13.06 -2.51
C ALA A 328 -6.65 12.80 -2.34
N THR A 329 -7.39 13.66 -1.63
CA THR A 329 -8.85 13.50 -1.47
C THR A 329 -9.63 13.80 -2.76
N GLN A 330 -8.97 14.43 -3.74
CA GLN A 330 -9.52 14.70 -5.07
C GLN A 330 -9.13 13.62 -6.08
N SER A 331 -8.32 12.65 -5.66
CA SER A 331 -7.84 11.56 -6.51
C SER A 331 -8.67 10.31 -6.26
N PRO A 332 -9.22 9.66 -7.31
CA PRO A 332 -9.99 8.42 -7.13
C PRO A 332 -9.12 7.31 -6.54
N ALA A 333 -9.71 6.47 -5.71
CA ALA A 333 -9.04 5.27 -5.23
C ALA A 333 -8.82 4.32 -6.42
N PRO A 334 -7.65 3.71 -6.55
CA PRO A 334 -7.41 2.73 -7.61
C PRO A 334 -8.26 1.49 -7.35
N ALA A 335 -9.21 1.20 -8.24
CA ALA A 335 -9.88 -0.09 -8.23
C ALA A 335 -8.95 -1.18 -8.77
N ALA A 336 -9.30 -2.44 -8.48
CA ALA A 336 -8.78 -3.57 -9.20
C ALA A 336 -9.06 -3.39 -10.70
N GLU A 337 -8.03 -3.54 -11.53
CA GLU A 337 -8.18 -3.51 -12.98
C GLU A 337 -9.02 -4.72 -13.44
N LEU A 338 -10.09 -4.41 -14.17
CA LEU A 338 -11.06 -5.35 -14.71
C LEU A 338 -10.40 -6.28 -15.74
N PRO A 339 -11.03 -7.42 -16.07
CA PRO A 339 -10.51 -8.36 -17.06
C PRO A 339 -10.26 -7.80 -18.46
N ASP A 340 -10.85 -6.66 -18.79
CA ASP A 340 -10.68 -5.95 -20.06
C ASP A 340 -9.50 -4.94 -20.05
N GLY A 341 -8.75 -4.86 -18.94
CA GLY A 341 -7.64 -3.91 -18.77
C GLY A 341 -8.06 -2.51 -18.36
N SER A 342 -9.33 -2.30 -18.00
CA SER A 342 -9.80 -1.02 -17.47
C SER A 342 -9.63 -0.96 -15.94
N THR A 343 -9.04 0.11 -15.42
CA THR A 343 -9.04 0.40 -13.98
C THR A 343 -10.25 1.28 -13.66
N PRO A 344 -11.39 0.75 -13.16
CA PRO A 344 -12.45 1.62 -12.71
C PRO A 344 -11.89 2.58 -11.66
N THR A 345 -12.17 3.86 -11.81
CA THR A 345 -11.77 4.85 -10.82
C THR A 345 -12.87 4.86 -9.78
N VAL A 346 -12.62 4.28 -8.60
CA VAL A 346 -13.55 4.43 -7.48
C VAL A 346 -13.46 5.89 -7.06
N THR A 347 -14.36 6.69 -7.62
CA THR A 347 -14.53 8.06 -7.21
C THR A 347 -15.18 7.98 -5.84
N LEU A 348 -14.41 8.21 -4.78
CA LEU A 348 -14.99 8.54 -3.48
C LEU A 348 -15.85 9.78 -3.70
N LYS A 349 -17.18 9.61 -3.77
CA LYS A 349 -18.09 10.73 -3.54
C LYS A 349 -17.88 11.13 -2.09
N VAL A 350 -16.99 12.09 -1.88
CA VAL A 350 -16.83 12.78 -0.61
C VAL A 350 -18.10 13.59 -0.38
N SER A 351 -19.12 12.96 0.18
CA SER A 351 -19.95 13.69 1.13
C SER A 351 -19.00 14.08 2.25
N ALA A 352 -18.65 15.37 2.34
CA ALA A 352 -18.23 15.92 3.62
C ALA A 352 -19.18 15.32 4.65
N GLY A 353 -18.64 14.57 5.62
CA GLY A 353 -19.46 13.86 6.58
C GLY A 353 -20.53 14.81 7.14
N PRO A 354 -21.71 14.30 7.54
CA PRO A 354 -22.77 15.13 8.06
C PRO A 354 -22.18 16.05 9.13
N THR A 355 -22.49 17.34 9.05
CA THR A 355 -22.05 18.28 10.08
C THR A 355 -22.57 17.77 11.43
N ILE A 356 -21.90 18.10 12.54
CA ILE A 356 -22.35 17.69 13.90
C ILE A 356 -23.83 18.06 14.18
N VAL A 357 -24.40 18.98 13.39
CA VAL A 357 -25.81 19.38 13.40
C VAL A 357 -26.75 18.35 12.75
N ASP A 358 -26.29 17.59 11.73
CA ASP A 358 -27.11 16.63 10.98
C ASP A 358 -27.39 15.33 11.76
N TRP A 359 -26.47 14.90 12.63
CA TRP A 359 -26.67 13.75 13.52
C TRP A 359 -27.76 14.03 14.56
N ALA A 360 -27.82 15.27 15.06
CA ALA A 360 -28.85 15.71 16.02
C ALA A 360 -30.23 15.87 15.34
N ALA A 361 -30.28 16.29 14.08
CA ALA A 361 -31.53 16.42 13.33
C ALA A 361 -32.12 15.05 12.92
N ALA A 362 -31.29 14.08 12.55
CA ALA A 362 -31.74 12.73 12.19
C ALA A 362 -32.20 11.89 13.40
N ALA A 363 -31.55 12.06 14.56
CA ALA A 363 -31.99 11.43 15.80
C ALA A 363 -33.26 12.07 16.40
N ALA A 364 -33.54 13.35 16.09
CA ALA A 364 -34.78 14.02 16.50
C ALA A 364 -35.96 13.78 15.53
N GLY A 365 -35.69 13.58 14.24
CA GLY A 365 -36.73 13.28 13.23
C GLY A 365 -37.28 11.84 13.28
N SER A 366 -36.52 10.90 13.85
CA SER A 366 -36.91 9.49 14.01
C SER A 366 -37.66 9.20 15.32
N ALA A 367 -37.81 10.21 16.20
CA ALA A 367 -38.47 10.09 17.50
C ALA A 367 -39.88 10.72 17.55
N LEU A 368 -40.38 11.28 16.44
CA LEU A 368 -41.75 11.75 16.32
C LEU A 368 -42.52 10.87 15.33
N PRO A 369 -43.71 10.33 15.70
CA PRO A 369 -44.55 9.68 14.71
C PRO A 369 -45.01 10.73 13.67
N PRO A 370 -45.08 10.38 12.37
CA PRO A 370 -45.67 11.25 11.37
C PRO A 370 -47.14 11.51 11.71
N ALA A 371 -47.58 12.77 11.56
CA ALA A 371 -48.97 13.14 11.69
C ALA A 371 -49.73 12.84 10.40
N GLY A 372 -50.68 11.88 10.45
CA GLY A 372 -51.64 11.55 9.38
C GLY A 372 -51.01 10.80 8.20
N ASP A 373 -51.58 9.77 7.58
CA ASP A 373 -52.91 9.19 7.61
C ASP A 373 -52.79 7.67 7.57
N SER A 374 -53.56 6.97 8.40
CA SER A 374 -53.66 5.52 8.42
C SER A 374 -54.39 5.01 7.18
N GLN A 375 -53.72 5.00 6.03
CA GLN A 375 -54.14 4.14 4.92
C GLN A 375 -53.44 2.78 5.06
N PRO A 376 -54.15 1.65 4.90
CA PRO A 376 -53.51 0.35 4.83
C PRO A 376 -52.67 0.28 3.55
N GLY A 377 -51.40 0.67 3.65
CA GLY A 377 -50.40 0.33 2.65
C GLY A 377 -50.25 -1.18 2.66
N SER A 378 -50.57 -1.84 1.54
CA SER A 378 -50.30 -3.26 1.37
C SER A 378 -48.78 -3.44 1.31
N ALA A 379 -48.14 -3.55 2.47
CA ALA A 379 -46.76 -3.97 2.59
C ALA A 379 -46.73 -5.48 2.42
N SER A 380 -46.87 -5.96 1.19
CA SER A 380 -46.46 -7.32 0.85
C SER A 380 -44.95 -7.40 1.02
N ALA A 381 -44.49 -7.75 2.22
CA ALA A 381 -43.11 -8.14 2.45
C ALA A 381 -42.82 -9.35 1.54
N ARG A 382 -41.94 -9.17 0.56
CA ARG A 382 -41.51 -10.27 -0.31
C ARG A 382 -40.78 -11.29 0.56
N VAL A 383 -41.30 -12.52 0.60
CA VAL A 383 -40.64 -13.64 1.27
C VAL A 383 -39.68 -14.29 0.28
N TRP A 384 -38.39 -14.23 0.59
CA TRP A 384 -37.36 -14.85 -0.22
C TRP A 384 -37.11 -16.28 0.26
N ASN A 385 -37.35 -17.25 -0.62
CA ASN A 385 -36.96 -18.63 -0.35
C ASN A 385 -35.53 -18.86 -0.83
N LEU A 386 -34.62 -19.02 0.13
CA LEU A 386 -33.23 -19.32 -0.11
C LEU A 386 -33.03 -20.84 -0.25
N PRO A 387 -32.15 -21.30 -1.16
CA PRO A 387 -31.72 -22.70 -1.17
C PRO A 387 -30.97 -23.04 0.12
N PRO A 388 -30.83 -24.34 0.45
CA PRO A 388 -30.00 -24.76 1.58
C PRO A 388 -28.57 -24.21 1.46
N ILE A 389 -28.12 -23.53 2.51
CA ILE A 389 -26.77 -22.95 2.58
C ILE A 389 -25.89 -23.94 3.35
N PRO A 390 -24.90 -24.59 2.71
CA PRO A 390 -23.99 -25.50 3.42
C PRO A 390 -23.13 -24.74 4.43
N PRO A 391 -22.51 -25.43 5.41
CA PRO A 391 -21.57 -24.81 6.33
C PRO A 391 -20.48 -24.02 5.58
N VAL A 392 -20.29 -22.76 5.97
CA VAL A 392 -19.33 -21.87 5.30
C VAL A 392 -17.92 -22.19 5.75
N GLY A 393 -17.06 -22.58 4.80
CA GLY A 393 -15.64 -22.72 5.03
C GLY A 393 -14.97 -21.37 5.22
N LEU A 394 -14.29 -21.15 6.33
CA LEU A 394 -13.54 -19.93 6.61
C LEU A 394 -12.05 -20.26 6.63
N ALA A 395 -11.31 -19.75 5.64
CA ALA A 395 -9.87 -19.99 5.55
C ALA A 395 -9.13 -19.25 6.68
N ALA A 396 -8.11 -19.89 7.26
CA ALA A 396 -7.36 -19.32 8.39
C ALA A 396 -6.66 -18.01 8.03
N ASN A 397 -6.24 -17.84 6.77
CA ASN A 397 -5.66 -16.60 6.28
C ASN A 397 -6.66 -15.43 6.28
N VAL A 398 -7.96 -15.68 6.05
CA VAL A 398 -9.02 -14.67 6.17
C VAL A 398 -9.13 -14.17 7.60
N THR A 399 -9.20 -15.06 8.59
CA THR A 399 -9.25 -14.67 10.01
C THR A 399 -7.96 -14.02 10.50
N ASN A 400 -6.80 -14.43 9.97
CA ASN A 400 -5.53 -13.77 10.28
C ASN A 400 -5.44 -12.38 9.66
N PHE A 401 -6.08 -12.17 8.51
CA PHE A 401 -6.11 -10.89 7.81
C PHE A 401 -7.15 -9.93 8.39
N ASN A 402 -8.33 -10.43 8.75
CA ASN A 402 -9.37 -9.69 9.45
C ASN A 402 -9.98 -10.54 10.58
N PRO A 403 -9.55 -10.33 11.83
CA PRO A 403 -10.07 -11.06 12.99
C PRO A 403 -11.57 -10.84 13.26
N ASP A 404 -12.17 -9.76 12.73
CA ASP A 404 -13.59 -9.46 12.92
C ASP A 404 -14.49 -10.36 12.05
N ILE A 405 -13.94 -11.03 11.05
CA ILE A 405 -14.65 -12.04 10.26
C ILE A 405 -14.71 -13.34 11.05
N THR A 406 -15.66 -13.40 11.98
CA THR A 406 -15.96 -14.62 12.74
C THR A 406 -16.75 -15.62 11.88
N PRO A 407 -16.85 -16.90 12.28
CA PRO A 407 -17.72 -17.86 11.61
C PRO A 407 -19.18 -17.39 11.48
N GLN A 408 -19.67 -16.61 12.44
CA GLN A 408 -21.02 -16.04 12.41
C GLN A 408 -21.15 -14.93 11.36
N VAL A 409 -20.14 -14.06 11.27
CA VAL A 409 -20.07 -13.03 10.22
C VAL A 409 -19.96 -13.70 8.86
N ALA A 410 -19.13 -14.74 8.73
CA ALA A 410 -18.97 -15.51 7.50
C ALA A 410 -20.28 -16.17 7.04
N ALA A 411 -21.03 -16.76 7.98
CA ALA A 411 -22.35 -17.33 7.69
C ALA A 411 -23.35 -16.26 7.21
N LYS A 412 -23.31 -15.07 7.80
CA LYS A 412 -24.14 -13.94 7.36
C LYS A 412 -23.74 -13.45 5.96
N MET A 413 -22.45 -13.29 5.70
CA MET A 413 -21.94 -12.89 4.38
C MET A 413 -22.41 -13.85 3.28
N ALA A 414 -22.29 -15.16 3.53
CA ALA A 414 -22.80 -16.18 2.62
C ALA A 414 -24.32 -16.08 2.42
N HIS A 415 -25.08 -15.91 3.50
CA HIS A 415 -26.53 -15.73 3.45
C HIS A 415 -26.92 -14.53 2.58
N ASP A 416 -26.31 -13.37 2.82
CA ASP A 416 -26.59 -12.14 2.09
C ASP A 416 -26.23 -12.28 0.59
N THR A 417 -25.11 -12.93 0.28
CA THR A 417 -24.70 -13.21 -1.12
C THR A 417 -25.67 -14.17 -1.83
N VAL A 418 -26.15 -15.21 -1.14
CA VAL A 418 -27.15 -16.13 -1.71
C VAL A 418 -28.47 -15.40 -1.93
N LEU A 419 -28.86 -14.51 -1.02
CA LEU A 419 -30.04 -13.65 -1.18
C LEU A 419 -29.93 -12.77 -2.42
N ASP A 420 -28.78 -12.12 -2.64
CA ASP A 420 -28.52 -11.31 -3.82
C ASP A 420 -28.72 -12.09 -5.14
N LEU A 421 -28.24 -13.33 -5.18
CA LEU A 421 -28.43 -14.20 -6.35
C LEU A 421 -29.89 -14.63 -6.57
N ILE A 422 -30.67 -14.78 -5.50
CA ILE A 422 -32.11 -15.04 -5.61
C ILE A 422 -32.85 -13.78 -6.07
N ILE A 423 -32.41 -12.60 -5.64
CA ILE A 423 -32.93 -11.33 -6.14
C ILE A 423 -32.63 -11.17 -7.63
N GLU A 424 -31.42 -11.50 -8.11
CA GLU A 424 -31.08 -11.53 -9.55
C GLU A 424 -32.04 -12.44 -10.32
N SER A 425 -32.26 -13.66 -9.83
CA SER A 425 -33.16 -14.61 -10.46
C SER A 425 -34.59 -14.08 -10.58
N GLU A 426 -35.11 -13.44 -9.53
CA GLU A 426 -36.45 -12.85 -9.55
C GLU A 426 -36.51 -11.60 -10.44
N ALA A 427 -35.47 -10.77 -10.43
CA ALA A 427 -35.35 -9.61 -11.31
C ALA A 427 -35.35 -10.04 -12.78
N ARG A 428 -34.65 -11.13 -13.11
CA ARG A 428 -34.70 -11.75 -14.45
C ARG A 428 -36.07 -12.28 -14.81
N ARG A 429 -36.72 -13.01 -13.90
CA ARG A 429 -38.07 -13.53 -14.12
C ARG A 429 -39.10 -12.43 -14.34
N ALA A 430 -38.98 -11.32 -13.61
CA ALA A 430 -39.89 -10.18 -13.66
C ALA A 430 -39.50 -9.12 -14.71
N HIS A 431 -38.35 -9.27 -15.37
CA HIS A 431 -37.72 -8.23 -16.20
C HIS A 431 -37.60 -6.87 -15.47
N ASP A 432 -37.34 -6.91 -14.16
CA ASP A 432 -37.29 -5.74 -13.28
C ASP A 432 -35.84 -5.34 -12.98
N LEU A 433 -35.32 -4.40 -13.77
CA LEU A 433 -33.97 -3.84 -13.58
C LEU A 433 -33.80 -3.13 -12.24
N LYS A 434 -34.88 -2.57 -11.69
CA LYS A 434 -34.83 -1.85 -10.42
C LYS A 434 -34.76 -2.81 -9.24
N LEU A 435 -35.36 -4.00 -9.37
CA LEU A 435 -35.20 -5.07 -8.40
C LEU A 435 -33.75 -5.59 -8.37
N ALA A 436 -33.05 -5.61 -9.52
CA ALA A 436 -31.64 -6.00 -9.55
C ALA A 436 -30.76 -5.07 -8.68
N GLU A 437 -31.10 -3.78 -8.58
CA GLU A 437 -30.40 -2.83 -7.70
C GLU A 437 -30.48 -3.22 -6.22
N SER A 438 -31.49 -3.98 -5.77
CA SER A 438 -31.49 -4.46 -4.39
C SER A 438 -30.59 -5.67 -4.17
N GLY A 439 -30.16 -6.37 -5.21
CA GLY A 439 -29.25 -7.53 -5.12
C GLY A 439 -27.79 -7.20 -5.43
N ALA A 440 -27.52 -6.09 -6.13
CA ALA A 440 -26.15 -5.72 -6.46
C ALA A 440 -25.95 -4.21 -6.61
N THR A 441 -24.69 -3.79 -6.56
CA THR A 441 -24.25 -2.41 -6.81
C THR A 441 -23.03 -2.42 -7.75
N ASP A 442 -22.68 -1.25 -8.28
CA ASP A 442 -21.46 -1.02 -9.06
C ASP A 442 -21.26 -2.05 -10.18
N ASP A 443 -20.09 -2.68 -10.28
CA ASP A 443 -19.77 -3.63 -11.35
C ASP A 443 -20.59 -4.93 -11.25
N GLY A 444 -20.94 -5.35 -10.03
CA GLY A 444 -21.84 -6.48 -9.79
C GLY A 444 -23.24 -6.23 -10.35
N LEU A 445 -23.75 -5.00 -10.21
CA LEU A 445 -25.05 -4.62 -10.78
C LEU A 445 -25.02 -4.66 -12.31
N LYS A 446 -23.91 -4.24 -12.92
CA LYS A 446 -23.76 -4.30 -14.37
C LYS A 446 -23.91 -5.73 -14.88
N GLU A 447 -23.30 -6.71 -14.20
CA GLU A 447 -23.46 -8.11 -14.61
C GLU A 447 -24.92 -8.58 -14.54
N PHE A 448 -25.67 -8.19 -13.50
CA PHE A 448 -27.08 -8.55 -13.35
C PHE A 448 -27.94 -7.89 -14.43
N VAL A 449 -27.72 -6.60 -14.68
CA VAL A 449 -28.47 -5.82 -15.68
C VAL A 449 -28.18 -6.32 -17.09
N ASP A 450 -26.93 -6.69 -17.41
CA ASP A 450 -26.54 -7.16 -18.74
C ASP A 450 -27.27 -8.48 -19.08
N VAL A 451 -27.39 -9.43 -18.13
CA VAL A 451 -28.14 -10.68 -18.37
C VAL A 451 -29.65 -10.47 -18.45
N ILE A 452 -30.22 -9.56 -17.65
CA ILE A 452 -31.65 -9.23 -17.73
C ILE A 452 -31.98 -8.57 -19.08
N ASN A 453 -31.15 -7.62 -19.52
CA ASN A 453 -31.33 -6.96 -20.82
C ASN A 453 -31.25 -7.95 -21.98
N GLN A 454 -30.34 -8.94 -21.90
CA GLN A 454 -30.25 -10.00 -22.90
C GLN A 454 -31.53 -10.85 -22.93
N ASP A 455 -32.06 -11.23 -21.76
CA ASP A 455 -33.30 -12.02 -21.67
C ASP A 455 -34.50 -11.25 -22.25
N ILE A 456 -34.59 -9.94 -21.97
CA ILE A 456 -35.62 -9.05 -22.53
C ILE A 456 -35.49 -8.96 -24.06
N ALA A 457 -34.27 -8.75 -24.57
CA ALA A 457 -34.02 -8.68 -26.01
C ALA A 457 -34.39 -9.98 -26.74
N ASP A 458 -34.14 -11.12 -26.08
CA ASP A 458 -34.49 -12.46 -26.56
C ASP A 458 -35.99 -12.79 -26.39
N GLY A 459 -36.76 -11.97 -25.67
CA GLY A 459 -38.17 -12.21 -25.36
C GLY A 459 -38.41 -13.42 -24.45
N LYS A 460 -37.43 -13.78 -23.62
CA LYS A 460 -37.45 -14.97 -22.75
C LYS A 460 -37.69 -14.58 -21.30
N ILE A 461 -38.51 -15.35 -20.59
CA ILE A 461 -38.63 -15.27 -19.14
C ILE A 461 -37.74 -16.36 -18.55
N ILE A 462 -36.71 -15.98 -17.79
CA ILE A 462 -35.76 -16.93 -17.23
C ILE A 462 -35.88 -16.92 -15.71
N GLN A 463 -36.07 -18.10 -15.12
CA GLN A 463 -35.91 -18.33 -13.70
C GLN A 463 -34.65 -19.15 -13.46
N LYS A 464 -33.80 -18.66 -12.57
CA LYS A 464 -32.52 -19.29 -12.23
C LYS A 464 -32.59 -19.85 -10.82
N THR A 465 -32.36 -21.14 -10.66
CA THR A 465 -32.31 -21.78 -9.34
C THR A 465 -30.91 -22.26 -9.05
N TYR A 466 -30.52 -22.20 -7.78
CA TYR A 466 -29.19 -22.56 -7.33
C TYR A 466 -29.25 -23.73 -6.34
N SER A 467 -28.25 -24.59 -6.41
CA SER A 467 -27.94 -25.58 -5.39
C SER A 467 -26.44 -25.46 -5.09
N PHE A 468 -26.08 -25.32 -3.81
CA PHE A 468 -24.71 -25.11 -3.39
C PHE A 468 -24.19 -26.30 -2.60
N ASP A 469 -23.08 -26.87 -3.04
CA ASP A 469 -22.40 -27.98 -2.36
C ASP A 469 -21.31 -27.47 -1.41
N ARG A 470 -20.70 -26.32 -1.76
CA ARG A 470 -19.62 -25.71 -0.97
C ARG A 470 -19.69 -24.19 -1.07
N ILE A 471 -19.60 -23.54 0.09
CA ILE A 471 -19.43 -22.10 0.21
C ILE A 471 -18.19 -21.85 1.05
N SER A 472 -17.32 -20.94 0.61
CA SER A 472 -16.13 -20.58 1.37
C SER A 472 -15.81 -19.11 1.25
N ILE A 473 -15.32 -18.51 2.34
CA ILE A 473 -14.73 -17.17 2.31
C ILE A 473 -13.23 -17.31 2.13
N GLN A 474 -12.70 -16.60 1.15
CA GLN A 474 -11.29 -16.63 0.79
C GLN A 474 -10.77 -15.21 0.58
N LEU A 475 -9.46 -15.04 0.72
CA LEU A 475 -8.77 -13.84 0.28
C LEU A 475 -8.35 -14.00 -1.17
N TRP A 476 -8.47 -12.93 -1.94
CA TRP A 476 -8.06 -12.87 -3.34
C TRP A 476 -7.00 -11.79 -3.52
N LEU A 477 -6.07 -12.03 -4.42
CA LEU A 477 -5.12 -11.02 -4.88
C LEU A 477 -5.80 -10.11 -5.90
N PRO A 478 -5.57 -8.78 -5.85
CA PRO A 478 -5.96 -7.90 -6.94
C PRO A 478 -5.30 -8.36 -8.23
N LYS A 479 -6.03 -8.29 -9.34
CA LYS A 479 -5.62 -8.86 -10.62
C LYS A 479 -4.26 -8.35 -11.13
N PHE A 480 -3.89 -7.11 -10.79
CA PHE A 480 -2.66 -6.47 -11.27
C PHE A 480 -1.93 -5.61 -10.22
N ALA A 481 -2.41 -5.57 -8.98
CA ALA A 481 -1.79 -4.79 -7.91
C ALA A 481 -1.37 -5.72 -6.77
N THR A 482 -0.13 -6.18 -6.75
CA THR A 482 0.39 -6.97 -5.62
C THR A 482 0.53 -6.12 -4.34
N GLN A 483 0.36 -4.78 -4.45
CA GLN A 483 0.18 -3.82 -3.36
C GLN A 483 -1.25 -3.25 -3.18
N GLY A 484 -2.25 -3.74 -3.93
CA GLY A 484 -3.66 -3.45 -3.64
C GLY A 484 -4.17 -4.30 -2.48
N SER A 485 -5.12 -3.80 -1.70
CA SER A 485 -5.68 -4.53 -0.55
C SER A 485 -6.13 -5.94 -0.97
N ARG A 486 -5.80 -6.95 -0.16
CA ARG A 486 -6.35 -8.30 -0.39
C ARG A 486 -7.86 -8.22 -0.29
N LEU A 487 -8.52 -8.89 -1.23
CA LEU A 487 -9.97 -8.79 -1.40
C LEU A 487 -10.61 -9.95 -0.66
N VAL A 488 -11.48 -9.66 0.31
CA VAL A 488 -12.29 -10.70 0.95
C VAL A 488 -13.45 -11.03 0.00
N GLY A 489 -13.50 -12.28 -0.46
CA GLY A 489 -14.52 -12.75 -1.38
C GLY A 489 -15.21 -14.01 -0.90
N ILE A 490 -16.45 -14.21 -1.35
CA ILE A 490 -17.27 -15.38 -1.05
C ILE A 490 -17.36 -16.23 -2.31
N SER A 491 -16.83 -17.44 -2.23
CA SER A 491 -16.87 -18.43 -3.30
C SER A 491 -18.02 -19.38 -3.11
N LEU A 492 -18.80 -19.54 -4.17
CA LEU A 492 -20.00 -20.38 -4.24
C LEU A 492 -19.75 -21.45 -5.29
N HIS A 493 -19.77 -22.71 -4.86
CA HIS A 493 -19.64 -23.87 -5.74
C HIS A 493 -20.89 -24.74 -5.66
N GLY A 494 -21.44 -25.08 -6.82
CA GLY A 494 -22.56 -26.00 -6.95
C GLY A 494 -23.12 -26.03 -8.37
N THR A 495 -24.44 -25.97 -8.50
CA THR A 495 -25.15 -26.03 -9.79
C THR A 495 -26.13 -24.88 -9.92
N ALA A 496 -26.13 -24.21 -11.07
CA ALA A 496 -27.17 -23.26 -11.46
C ALA A 496 -28.05 -23.90 -12.55
N THR A 497 -29.36 -23.86 -12.36
CA THR A 497 -30.34 -24.36 -13.33
C THR A 497 -31.15 -23.20 -13.87
N LEU A 498 -31.08 -23.01 -15.18
CA LEU A 498 -31.84 -22.01 -15.91
C LEU A 498 -33.09 -22.67 -16.49
N THR A 499 -34.26 -22.18 -16.09
CA THR A 499 -35.55 -22.60 -16.62
C THR A 499 -36.10 -21.44 -17.45
N THR A 500 -36.19 -21.63 -18.76
CA THR A 500 -36.81 -20.65 -19.67
C THR A 500 -38.29 -20.93 -19.77
N MET A 501 -39.11 -19.91 -19.61
CA MET A 501 -40.57 -19.96 -19.67
C MET A 501 -41.12 -19.03 -20.74
N ASP A 502 -42.31 -19.36 -21.23
CA ASP A 502 -43.12 -18.45 -22.04
C ASP A 502 -43.91 -17.46 -21.16
N ALA A 503 -44.59 -16.50 -21.79
CA ALA A 503 -45.42 -15.51 -21.10
C ALA A 503 -46.62 -16.10 -20.32
N SER A 504 -46.98 -17.36 -20.58
CA SER A 504 -48.04 -18.09 -19.86
C SER A 504 -47.49 -18.90 -18.67
N GLY A 505 -46.17 -18.89 -18.46
CA GLY A 505 -45.49 -19.63 -17.40
C GLY A 505 -45.19 -21.10 -17.74
N ASN A 506 -45.35 -21.52 -19.00
CA ASN A 506 -44.97 -22.88 -19.41
C ASN A 506 -43.46 -22.97 -19.61
N VAL A 507 -42.85 -24.04 -19.11
CA VAL A 507 -41.42 -24.29 -19.28
C VAL A 507 -41.13 -24.68 -20.73
N LEU A 508 -40.30 -23.88 -21.41
CA LEU A 508 -39.83 -24.12 -22.77
C LEU A 508 -38.55 -24.96 -22.80
N SER A 509 -37.64 -24.69 -21.88
CA SER A 509 -36.39 -25.43 -21.76
C SER A 509 -35.81 -25.31 -20.36
N GLN A 510 -35.03 -26.30 -19.96
CA GLN A 510 -34.30 -26.31 -18.70
C GLN A 510 -32.89 -26.82 -18.94
N SER A 511 -31.90 -26.09 -18.45
CA SER A 511 -30.48 -26.46 -18.56
C SER A 511 -29.77 -26.21 -17.25
N SER A 512 -28.98 -27.17 -16.81
CA SER A 512 -28.14 -27.05 -15.60
C SER A 512 -26.68 -26.98 -15.99
N SER A 513 -25.95 -26.06 -15.35
CA SER A 513 -24.51 -25.91 -15.49
C SER A 513 -23.84 -25.82 -14.12
N GLN A 514 -22.57 -26.19 -14.06
CA GLN A 514 -21.77 -25.95 -12.86
C GLN A 514 -21.76 -24.45 -12.56
N TYR A 515 -21.94 -24.10 -11.29
CA TYR A 515 -21.79 -22.75 -10.78
C TYR A 515 -20.54 -22.72 -9.91
N ASP A 516 -19.54 -21.97 -10.36
CA ASP A 516 -18.29 -21.74 -9.64
C ASP A 516 -17.94 -20.26 -9.80
N LYS A 517 -18.39 -19.45 -8.85
CA LYS A 517 -18.19 -18.00 -8.85
C LYS A 517 -17.73 -17.48 -7.51
N SER A 518 -16.94 -16.43 -7.54
CA SER A 518 -16.46 -15.71 -6.36
C SER A 518 -16.94 -14.26 -6.41
N TRP A 519 -17.52 -13.76 -5.33
CA TRP A 519 -18.09 -12.40 -5.28
C TRP A 519 -17.45 -11.56 -4.18
N GLY A 520 -17.25 -10.27 -4.47
CA GLY A 520 -17.01 -9.25 -3.45
C GLY A 520 -18.34 -8.68 -2.95
N VAL A 521 -18.45 -8.49 -1.63
CA VAL A 521 -19.63 -7.88 -0.98
C VAL A 521 -19.28 -6.57 -0.28
N THR A 522 -20.24 -5.64 -0.22
CA THR A 522 -20.03 -4.30 0.35
C THR A 522 -19.68 -4.33 1.84
N GLY A 523 -18.82 -3.40 2.28
CA GLY A 523 -18.53 -3.20 3.71
C GLY A 523 -19.67 -2.46 4.43
N GLY A 524 -20.27 -3.08 5.45
CA GLY A 524 -21.35 -2.49 6.26
C GLY A 524 -22.77 -2.70 5.71
N LYS A 525 -23.78 -2.25 6.47
CA LYS A 525 -25.20 -2.26 6.06
C LYS A 525 -25.44 -1.05 5.15
N ASP A 526 -25.87 -1.25 3.92
CA ASP A 526 -26.38 -0.12 3.13
C ASP A 526 -27.83 0.24 3.55
N ASN A 527 -28.46 1.20 2.85
CA ASN A 527 -29.88 1.54 2.95
C ASN A 527 -30.85 0.33 2.97
N PHE A 528 -30.47 -0.82 2.42
CA PHE A 528 -31.25 -2.07 2.45
C PHE A 528 -31.06 -2.92 3.72
N GLY A 529 -30.11 -2.57 4.60
CA GLY A 529 -29.93 -3.21 5.90
C GLY A 529 -29.07 -4.49 5.91
N TYR A 530 -28.53 -4.92 4.77
CA TYR A 530 -27.64 -6.07 4.59
C TYR A 530 -26.52 -5.77 3.56
N GLN A 531 -25.60 -6.72 3.33
CA GLN A 531 -24.50 -6.54 2.36
C GLN A 531 -24.91 -6.96 0.96
N ARG A 532 -24.49 -6.22 -0.07
CA ARG A 532 -24.77 -6.56 -1.48
C ARG A 532 -23.52 -6.97 -2.24
N ILE A 533 -23.69 -7.79 -3.27
CA ILE A 533 -22.67 -8.05 -4.29
C ILE A 533 -22.29 -6.73 -4.97
N PHE A 534 -20.99 -6.43 -5.04
CA PHE A 534 -20.51 -5.24 -5.75
C PHE A 534 -19.56 -5.53 -6.91
N VAL A 535 -18.97 -6.73 -6.97
CA VAL A 535 -17.97 -7.09 -8.00
C VAL A 535 -17.76 -8.60 -8.13
N ASP A 536 -17.48 -9.08 -9.34
CA ASP A 536 -17.09 -10.47 -9.62
C ASP A 536 -15.58 -10.67 -9.44
N TYR A 537 -15.20 -11.61 -8.56
CA TYR A 537 -13.82 -12.05 -8.31
C TYR A 537 -13.47 -13.38 -8.98
N THR A 538 -14.37 -13.91 -9.81
CA THR A 538 -14.14 -15.17 -10.51
C THR A 538 -12.88 -15.09 -11.38
N GLY A 539 -11.98 -16.05 -11.19
CA GLY A 539 -10.70 -16.12 -11.91
C GLY A 539 -9.56 -15.28 -11.31
N LEU A 540 -9.76 -14.60 -10.17
CA LEU A 540 -8.65 -14.06 -9.38
C LEU A 540 -7.80 -15.21 -8.79
N ALA A 541 -6.57 -14.93 -8.39
CA ALA A 541 -5.74 -15.89 -7.67
C ALA A 541 -6.05 -15.83 -6.17
N PRO A 542 -6.24 -16.97 -5.47
CA PRO A 542 -6.36 -16.97 -4.02
C PRO A 542 -5.10 -16.36 -3.40
N ALA A 543 -5.27 -15.46 -2.44
CA ALA A 543 -4.16 -14.97 -1.66
C ALA A 543 -3.70 -16.07 -0.68
N PRO A 544 -2.39 -16.28 -0.53
CA PRO A 544 -1.84 -17.32 0.33
C PRO A 544 -2.15 -17.11 1.82
#